data_AF-A0A6J7CKC4-F1
#
_entry.id   AF-A0A6J7CKC4-F1
#
_cell.length_a   1.000
_cell.length_b   1.000
_cell.length_c   1.000
_cell.angle_alpha   90.00
_cell.angle_beta   90.00
_cell.angle_gamma   90.00
#
_symmetry.space_group_name_H-M   'P 1'
#
loop_
_entity.id
_entity.type
_entity.pdbx_description
1 polymer ?
#
loop_
_entity_poly.entity_id
_entity_poly.type
_entity_poly.pdbx_seq_one_letter_code
_entity_poly.pdbx_strand_id
1 'polypeptide(L)'
;MIVLIAQVTGIADINALISIFGVNASMILFGWLQEKYETPGNGGWLPFIFGCITGIVPWIALAFYVLSIGGVSDTSAPAFVYGIVFTIFIFFNSFALVQWVQYKKVGKWSNYLRGERTYITLSLVAKSALAWQIFANTLIP
;
A
#
# COMPACT_ATOMS: atom_id res chain seq x y z
N MET A 1 0.19 7.85 -4.48
CA MET A 1 -0.42 7.73 -3.13
C MET A 1 0.65 7.67 -2.05
N ILE A 2 1.53 6.66 -2.03
CA ILE A 2 2.49 6.48 -0.92
C ILE A 2 3.47 7.65 -0.72
N VAL A 3 3.93 8.31 -1.79
CA VAL A 3 4.78 9.51 -1.71
C VAL A 3 4.06 10.68 -1.01
N LEU A 4 2.78 10.90 -1.34
CA LEU A 4 1.98 11.93 -0.66
C LEU A 4 1.81 11.61 0.83
N ILE A 5 1.58 10.34 1.17
CA ILE A 5 1.48 9.90 2.56
C ILE A 5 2.81 10.15 3.28
N ALA A 6 3.94 9.81 2.66
CA ALA A 6 5.28 10.08 3.18
C ALA A 6 5.50 11.56 3.50
N GLN A 7 5.11 12.45 2.58
CA GLN A 7 5.21 13.89 2.80
C GLN A 7 4.29 14.37 3.93
N VAL A 8 3.05 13.87 4.00
CA VAL A 8 2.11 14.18 5.09
C VAL A 8 2.62 13.69 6.45
N THR A 9 3.39 12.60 6.49
CA THR A 9 4.07 12.13 7.70
C THR A 9 5.37 12.88 8.03
N GLY A 10 5.81 13.81 7.17
CA GLY A 10 6.99 14.66 7.41
C GLY A 10 8.25 14.24 6.67
N ILE A 11 8.21 13.25 5.77
CA ILE A 11 9.36 12.86 4.94
C ILE A 11 9.54 13.90 3.83
N ALA A 12 10.61 14.70 3.93
CA ALA A 12 10.93 15.76 2.96
C ALA A 12 12.17 15.46 2.10
N ASP A 13 13.03 14.53 2.51
CA ASP A 13 14.23 14.18 1.76
C ASP A 13 13.90 13.60 0.37
N ILE A 14 14.46 14.20 -0.67
CA ILE A 14 14.13 13.83 -2.06
C ILE A 14 14.58 12.40 -2.40
N ASN A 15 15.71 11.95 -1.84
CA ASN A 15 16.20 10.60 -2.10
C ASN A 15 15.27 9.57 -1.46
N ALA A 16 14.82 9.81 -0.22
CA ALA A 16 13.84 8.98 0.46
C ALA A 16 12.52 8.90 -0.33
N LEU A 17 12.01 10.02 -0.84
CA LEU A 17 10.78 10.04 -1.64
C LEU A 17 10.93 9.25 -2.97
N ILE A 18 12.05 9.40 -3.66
CA ILE A 18 12.35 8.64 -4.89
C ILE A 18 12.48 7.15 -4.58
N SER A 19 13.17 6.77 -3.50
CA SER A 19 13.30 5.37 -3.07
C SER A 19 11.96 4.75 -2.69
N ILE A 20 11.11 5.48 -1.95
CA ILE A 20 9.74 5.06 -1.60
C ILE A 20 8.91 4.84 -2.87
N PHE A 21 9.01 5.76 -3.83
CA PHE A 21 8.32 5.61 -5.11
C PHE A 21 8.80 4.36 -5.86
N GLY A 22 10.12 4.18 -5.98
CA GLY A 22 10.74 3.07 -6.68
C GLY A 22 10.37 1.72 -6.08
N VAL A 23 10.52 1.55 -4.75
CA VAL A 23 10.21 0.27 -4.08
C VAL A 23 8.71 -0.05 -4.11
N ASN A 24 7.85 0.97 -4.03
CA ASN A 24 6.41 0.77 -4.20
C ASN A 24 6.05 0.39 -5.64
N ALA A 25 6.74 0.93 -6.64
CA ALA A 25 6.58 0.49 -8.02
C ALA A 25 7.05 -0.96 -8.20
N SER A 26 8.16 -1.36 -7.57
CA SER A 26 8.64 -2.74 -7.57
C SER A 26 7.59 -3.73 -7.04
N MET A 27 6.88 -3.38 -5.97
CA MET A 27 5.77 -4.19 -5.45
C MET A 27 4.73 -4.49 -6.54
N ILE A 28 4.33 -3.48 -7.32
CA ILE A 28 3.37 -3.64 -8.42
C ILE A 28 3.94 -4.49 -9.54
N LEU A 29 5.20 -4.25 -9.92
CA LEU A 29 5.88 -5.05 -10.95
C LEU A 29 5.97 -6.52 -10.54
N PHE A 30 6.19 -6.83 -9.26
CA PHE A 30 6.17 -8.20 -8.77
C PHE A 30 4.78 -8.85 -8.81
N GLY A 31 3.71 -8.09 -8.54
CA GLY A 31 2.35 -8.55 -8.78
C GLY A 31 2.10 -8.85 -10.26
N TRP A 32 2.58 -8.01 -11.15
CA TRP A 32 2.50 -8.26 -12.58
C TRP A 32 3.32 -9.50 -13.02
N LEU A 33 4.52 -9.69 -12.46
CA LEU A 33 5.32 -10.90 -12.71
C LEU A 33 4.63 -12.17 -12.21
N GLN A 34 3.94 -12.11 -11.06
CA GLN A 34 3.09 -13.20 -10.59
C GLN A 34 2.06 -13.56 -11.66
N GLU A 35 1.40 -12.57 -12.25
CA GLU A 35 0.39 -12.80 -13.30
C GLU A 35 0.92 -13.26 -14.64
N LYS A 36 2.12 -12.83 -14.99
CA LYS A 36 2.72 -13.18 -16.27
C LYS A 36 3.29 -14.60 -16.29
N TYR A 37 3.89 -15.03 -15.18
CA TYR A 37 4.69 -16.26 -15.15
C TYR A 37 4.07 -17.40 -14.35
N GLU A 38 3.17 -17.09 -13.41
CA GLU A 38 2.49 -18.11 -12.61
C GLU A 38 1.04 -18.29 -13.05
N THR A 39 0.50 -19.48 -12.82
CA THR A 39 -0.91 -19.78 -13.09
C THR A 39 -1.64 -20.07 -11.78
N PRO A 40 -2.84 -19.53 -11.56
CA PRO A 40 -3.58 -19.79 -10.33
C PRO A 40 -3.72 -21.28 -10.00
N GLY A 41 -3.24 -21.68 -8.82
CA GLY A 41 -3.21 -23.07 -8.34
C GLY A 41 -1.93 -23.86 -8.63
N ASN A 42 -0.96 -23.34 -9.39
CA ASN A 42 0.29 -24.05 -9.69
C ASN A 42 1.30 -24.10 -8.53
N GLY A 43 1.09 -23.31 -7.48
CA GLY A 43 1.95 -23.26 -6.30
C GLY A 43 3.14 -22.29 -6.40
N GLY A 44 3.29 -21.53 -7.49
CA GLY A 44 4.31 -20.50 -7.59
C GLY A 44 3.89 -19.23 -6.85
N TRP A 45 4.71 -18.80 -5.87
CA TRP A 45 4.45 -17.65 -5.00
C TRP A 45 5.60 -16.66 -4.93
N LEU A 46 6.72 -16.96 -5.59
CA LEU A 46 7.95 -16.20 -5.42
C LEU A 46 7.78 -14.72 -5.80
N PRO A 47 7.15 -14.37 -6.95
CA PRO A 47 6.88 -12.98 -7.27
C PRO A 47 5.96 -12.30 -6.24
N PHE A 48 4.88 -12.96 -5.79
CA PHE A 48 4.01 -12.41 -4.75
C PHE A 48 4.77 -12.12 -3.44
N ILE A 49 5.64 -13.03 -3.00
CA ILE A 49 6.45 -12.86 -1.78
C ILE A 49 7.39 -11.67 -1.94
N PHE A 50 8.07 -11.52 -3.08
CA PHE A 50 8.91 -10.36 -3.36
C PHE A 50 8.11 -9.05 -3.42
N GLY A 51 6.89 -9.12 -3.94
CA GLY A 51 5.91 -8.05 -3.87
C GLY A 51 5.62 -7.64 -2.42
N CYS A 52 5.37 -8.60 -1.52
CA CYS A 52 5.15 -8.31 -0.10
C CYS A 52 6.38 -7.70 0.59
N ILE A 53 7.58 -8.23 0.31
CA ILE A 53 8.84 -7.71 0.88
C ILE A 53 9.07 -6.26 0.45
N THR A 54 8.92 -5.96 -0.82
CA THR A 54 9.07 -4.57 -1.31
C THR A 54 7.92 -3.68 -0.86
N GLY A 55 6.71 -4.22 -0.80
CA GLY A 55 5.50 -3.51 -0.41
C GLY A 55 5.47 -3.07 1.05
N ILE A 56 6.12 -3.80 1.96
CA ILE A 56 6.15 -3.43 3.39
C ILE A 56 7.18 -2.33 3.72
N VAL A 57 8.22 -2.16 2.89
CA VAL A 57 9.33 -1.21 3.15
C VAL A 57 8.85 0.23 3.36
N PRO A 58 7.98 0.81 2.51
CA PRO A 58 7.47 2.16 2.76
C PRO A 58 6.75 2.29 4.11
N TRP A 59 5.98 1.27 4.52
CA TRP A 59 5.23 1.30 5.78
C TRP A 59 6.14 1.27 7.00
N ILE A 60 7.25 0.52 6.92
CA ILE A 60 8.27 0.54 7.96
C ILE A 60 8.85 1.96 8.07
N ALA A 61 9.22 2.58 6.95
CA ALA A 61 9.74 3.95 6.96
C ALA A 61 8.73 4.95 7.57
N LEU A 62 7.45 4.85 7.21
CA LEU A 62 6.39 5.69 7.79
C LEU A 62 6.23 5.47 9.30
N ALA A 63 6.39 4.24 9.80
CA ALA A 63 6.25 3.93 11.22
C ALA A 63 7.28 4.67 12.08
N PHE A 64 8.53 4.83 11.61
CA PHE A 64 9.54 5.63 12.33
C PHE A 64 9.13 7.09 12.49
N TYR A 65 8.53 7.68 11.46
CA TYR A 65 8.07 9.08 11.50
C TYR A 65 6.80 9.24 12.34
N VAL A 66 5.80 8.38 12.13
CA VAL A 66 4.51 8.45 12.82
C VAL A 66 4.62 8.17 14.32
N LEU A 67 5.55 7.30 14.72
CA LEU A 67 5.80 6.97 16.13
C LEU A 67 6.95 7.78 16.75
N SER A 68 7.53 8.73 16.00
CA SER A 68 8.69 9.55 16.41
C SER A 68 9.86 8.71 16.98
N ILE A 69 10.14 7.56 16.37
CA ILE A 69 11.19 6.64 16.82
C ILE A 69 12.55 7.29 16.56
N GLY A 70 13.30 7.59 17.62
CA GLY A 70 14.58 8.29 17.52
C GLY A 70 14.45 9.81 17.30
N GLY A 71 13.23 10.35 17.40
CA GLY A 71 12.93 11.78 17.34
C GLY A 71 13.00 12.48 18.71
N VAL A 72 12.61 13.76 18.72
CA VAL A 72 12.55 14.57 19.94
C VAL A 72 11.39 14.09 20.83
N SER A 73 11.65 13.91 22.13
CA SER A 73 10.62 13.58 23.11
C SER A 73 9.44 14.57 23.04
N ASP A 74 8.21 14.08 23.18
CA ASP A 74 6.94 14.84 23.13
C ASP A 74 6.51 15.40 21.76
N THR A 75 7.18 14.99 20.67
CA THR A 75 6.65 15.22 19.31
C THR A 75 5.69 14.10 18.91
N SER A 76 4.43 14.46 18.62
CA SER A 76 3.41 13.53 18.13
C SER A 76 2.86 14.02 16.79
N ALA A 77 2.53 13.09 15.89
CA ALA A 77 1.90 13.44 14.63
C ALA A 77 0.46 13.92 14.88
N PRO A 78 -0.11 14.76 14.00
CA PRO A 78 -1.53 15.08 14.06
C PRO A 78 -2.39 13.80 13.96
N ALA A 79 -3.51 13.76 14.68
CA ALA A 79 -4.39 12.59 14.74
C ALA A 79 -4.83 12.07 13.36
N PHE A 80 -5.08 12.99 12.41
CA PHE A 80 -5.50 12.62 11.05
C PHE A 80 -4.42 11.86 10.27
N VAL A 81 -3.13 12.06 10.59
CA VAL A 81 -2.01 11.35 9.95
C VAL A 81 -2.07 9.86 10.29
N TYR A 82 -2.32 9.53 11.57
CA TYR A 82 -2.56 8.14 11.99
C TYR A 82 -3.75 7.54 11.26
N GLY A 83 -4.85 8.31 11.12
CA GLY A 83 -6.04 7.89 10.38
C GLY A 83 -5.75 7.55 8.92
N ILE A 84 -5.01 8.41 8.22
CA ILE A 84 -4.58 8.19 6.83
C ILE A 84 -3.71 6.94 6.72
N VAL A 85 -2.67 6.84 7.55
CA VAL A 85 -1.71 5.73 7.51
C VAL A 85 -2.42 4.40 7.77
N PHE A 86 -3.24 4.32 8.82
CA PHE A 86 -3.99 3.11 9.15
C PHE A 86 -4.97 2.71 8.05
N THR A 87 -5.77 3.67 7.55
CA THR A 87 -6.79 3.40 6.52
C THR A 87 -6.14 2.89 5.24
N ILE A 88 -5.10 3.56 4.76
CA ILE A 88 -4.46 3.17 3.50
C ILE A 88 -3.62 1.90 3.67
N PHE A 89 -3.06 1.64 4.85
CA PHE A 89 -2.39 0.37 5.15
C PHE A 89 -3.36 -0.81 5.00
N ILE A 90 -4.58 -0.70 5.51
CA ILE A 90 -5.62 -1.72 5.34
C ILE A 90 -5.96 -1.92 3.86
N PHE A 91 -6.14 -0.84 3.10
CA PHE A 91 -6.41 -0.96 1.67
C PHE A 91 -5.25 -1.63 0.93
N PHE A 92 -4.00 -1.26 1.21
CA PHE A 92 -2.82 -1.89 0.61
C PHE A 92 -2.78 -3.41 0.86
N ASN A 93 -3.01 -3.83 2.11
CA ASN A 93 -3.08 -5.25 2.44
C ASN A 93 -4.26 -5.95 1.75
N SER A 94 -5.37 -5.23 1.53
CA SER A 94 -6.52 -5.76 0.79
C SER A 94 -6.17 -6.04 -0.67
N PHE A 95 -5.35 -5.21 -1.34
CA PHE A 95 -4.85 -5.52 -2.69
C PHE A 95 -4.01 -6.80 -2.70
N ALA A 96 -3.08 -6.95 -1.77
CA ALA A 96 -2.28 -8.17 -1.66
C ALA A 96 -3.15 -9.41 -1.38
N LEU A 97 -4.15 -9.26 -0.51
CA LEU A 97 -5.10 -10.33 -0.19
C LEU A 97 -5.86 -10.80 -1.43
N VAL A 98 -6.30 -9.89 -2.31
CA VAL A 98 -6.99 -10.25 -3.57
C VAL A 98 -6.10 -11.13 -4.44
N GLN A 99 -4.85 -10.75 -4.67
CA GLN A 99 -3.92 -11.58 -5.44
C GLN A 99 -3.74 -12.95 -4.79
N TRP A 100 -3.57 -12.99 -3.47
CA TRP A 100 -3.38 -14.23 -2.74
C TRP A 100 -4.57 -15.19 -2.88
N VAL A 101 -5.81 -14.73 -2.62
CA VAL A 101 -7.00 -15.59 -2.73
C VAL A 101 -7.29 -16.00 -4.18
N GLN A 102 -6.97 -15.15 -5.16
CA GLN A 102 -7.11 -15.44 -6.58
C GLN A 102 -6.14 -16.55 -7.02
N TYR A 103 -4.86 -16.45 -6.64
CA TYR A 103 -3.85 -17.46 -6.95
C TYR A 103 -4.04 -18.76 -6.17
N LYS A 104 -4.62 -18.71 -4.97
CA LYS A 104 -5.03 -19.91 -4.22
C LYS A 104 -6.33 -20.53 -4.73
N LYS A 105 -7.07 -19.87 -5.64
CA LYS A 105 -8.40 -20.30 -6.11
C LYS A 105 -9.39 -20.59 -4.98
N VAL A 106 -9.40 -19.77 -3.93
CA VAL A 106 -10.26 -20.01 -2.75
C VAL A 106 -11.74 -19.77 -3.10
N GLY A 107 -12.54 -20.83 -3.20
CA GLY A 107 -13.97 -20.74 -3.46
C GLY A 107 -14.33 -19.89 -4.68
N LYS A 108 -15.09 -18.80 -4.48
CA LYS A 108 -15.52 -17.89 -5.57
C LYS A 108 -14.36 -17.13 -6.23
N TRP A 109 -13.17 -17.10 -5.65
CA TRP A 109 -11.96 -16.46 -6.20
C TRP A 109 -11.27 -17.30 -7.28
N SER A 110 -11.75 -18.52 -7.53
CA SER A 110 -11.39 -19.30 -8.72
C SER A 110 -11.77 -18.61 -10.04
N ASN A 111 -12.78 -17.74 -10.03
CA ASN A 111 -13.14 -16.90 -11.16
C ASN A 111 -12.30 -15.61 -11.17
N TYR A 112 -11.40 -15.48 -12.14
CA TYR A 112 -10.53 -14.32 -12.32
C TYR A 112 -11.29 -12.98 -12.35
N LEU A 113 -12.46 -12.93 -13.02
CA LEU A 113 -13.25 -11.70 -13.15
C LEU A 113 -13.77 -11.18 -11.79
N ARG A 114 -13.86 -12.04 -10.77
CA ARG A 114 -14.17 -11.60 -9.40
C ARG A 114 -13.00 -10.79 -8.82
N GLY A 115 -11.77 -11.26 -9.01
CA GLY A 115 -10.56 -10.55 -8.61
C GLY A 115 -10.47 -9.19 -9.27
N GLU A 116 -10.64 -9.16 -10.60
CA GLU A 116 -10.64 -7.92 -11.40
C GLU A 116 -11.63 -6.88 -10.88
N ARG A 117 -12.91 -7.25 -10.69
CA ARG A 117 -13.94 -6.34 -10.15
C ARG A 117 -13.60 -5.85 -8.74
N THR A 118 -12.97 -6.70 -7.94
CA THR A 118 -12.54 -6.33 -6.58
C THR A 118 -11.39 -5.31 -6.64
N TYR A 119 -10.40 -5.50 -7.52
CA TYR A 119 -9.32 -4.53 -7.73
C TYR A 119 -9.84 -3.16 -8.17
N ILE A 120 -10.77 -3.12 -9.12
CA ILE A 120 -11.41 -1.88 -9.56
C ILE A 120 -12.09 -1.18 -8.39
N THR A 121 -12.86 -1.92 -7.60
CA THR A 121 -13.59 -1.39 -6.43
C THR A 121 -12.63 -0.88 -5.36
N LEU A 122 -11.61 -1.68 -4.98
CA LEU A 122 -10.59 -1.28 -4.02
C LEU A 122 -9.82 -0.04 -4.50
N SER A 123 -9.52 0.04 -5.79
CA SER A 123 -8.84 1.20 -6.40
C SER A 123 -9.65 2.47 -6.25
N LEU A 124 -10.95 2.42 -6.56
CA LEU A 124 -11.85 3.55 -6.39
C LEU A 124 -11.93 3.97 -4.93
N VAL A 125 -12.26 3.04 -4.03
CA VAL A 125 -12.49 3.33 -2.61
C VAL A 125 -11.22 3.84 -1.95
N ALA A 126 -10.07 3.18 -2.14
CA ALA A 126 -8.82 3.58 -1.50
C ALA A 126 -8.33 4.96 -1.98
N LYS A 127 -8.45 5.26 -3.28
CA LYS A 127 -8.08 6.57 -3.83
C LYS A 127 -9.00 7.67 -3.32
N SER A 128 -10.31 7.44 -3.35
CA SER A 128 -11.28 8.40 -2.80
C SER A 128 -11.07 8.64 -1.32
N ALA A 129 -10.82 7.58 -0.53
CA ALA A 129 -10.55 7.69 0.89
C ALA A 129 -9.31 8.54 1.17
N LEU A 130 -8.18 8.31 0.47
CA LEU A 130 -6.98 9.14 0.65
C LEU A 130 -7.24 10.59 0.23
N ALA A 131 -7.89 10.80 -0.92
CA ALA A 131 -8.13 12.13 -1.46
C ALA A 131 -8.94 13.00 -0.49
N TRP A 132 -10.04 12.47 0.04
CA TRP A 132 -10.88 13.20 0.98
C TRP A 132 -10.24 13.39 2.35
N GLN A 133 -9.48 12.41 2.85
CA GLN A 133 -8.74 12.56 4.10
C GLN A 133 -7.65 13.64 4.00
N ILE A 134 -6.90 13.71 2.89
CA ILE A 134 -5.94 14.80 2.68
C ILE A 134 -6.69 16.12 2.54
N PHE A 135 -7.70 16.18 1.68
CA PHE A 135 -8.45 17.42 1.43
C PHE A 135 -8.99 18.05 2.72
N ALA A 136 -9.70 17.27 3.53
CA ALA A 136 -10.35 17.75 4.74
C ALA A 136 -9.37 18.25 5.82
N ASN A 137 -8.11 17.78 5.80
CA ASN A 137 -7.15 18.06 6.87
C ASN A 137 -6.01 18.99 6.44
N THR A 138 -5.77 19.17 5.14
CA THR A 138 -4.62 19.97 4.65
C THR A 138 -4.97 20.95 3.54
N LEU A 139 -6.14 20.88 2.92
CA LEU A 139 -6.50 21.72 1.76
C LEU A 139 -7.70 22.65 2.01
N ILE A 140 -8.43 22.47 3.11
CA ILE A 140 -9.44 23.42 3.58
C ILE A 140 -8.72 24.54 4.37
N PRO A 141 -9.05 25.83 4.12
CA PRO A 141 -8.47 26.97 4.84
C PRO A 141 -8.73 26.98 6.35
#